data_AF-A0A840SRN7-F1
#
_entry.id   AF-A0A840SRN7-F1
#
_cell.length_a   1.000
_cell.length_b   1.000
_cell.length_c   1.000
_cell.angle_alpha   90.00
_cell.angle_beta   90.00
_cell.angle_gamma   90.00
#
_symmetry.space_group_name_H-M   'P 1'
#
loop_
_entity.id
_entity.type
_entity.pdbx_description
1 polymer ?
#
loop_
_entity_poly.entity_id
_entity_poly.type
_entity_poly.pdbx_seq_one_letter_code
_entity_poly.pdbx_strand_id
1 'polypeptide(L)'
;MFDNAGRVMFTALHAAAEARLGAEHPCTGALAAAALDPAPDAVRAAEDALRALPEADRLALMEATHRTLRTDPAAWLALWPGGGRKQ
;
A
#
# COMPACT_ATOMS: atom_id res chain seq x y z
N MET A 1 2.38 17.78 -0.11
CA MET A 1 1.05 17.29 -0.60
C MET A 1 1.17 15.86 -1.09
N PHE A 2 2.16 15.52 -1.92
CA PHE A 2 2.42 14.15 -2.41
C PHE A 2 2.91 13.15 -1.35
N ASP A 3 3.38 13.58 -0.17
CA ASP A 3 3.82 12.69 0.91
C ASP A 3 2.74 11.71 1.39
N ASN A 4 1.46 12.06 1.20
CA ASN A 4 0.32 11.20 1.58
C ASN A 4 -0.13 10.25 0.49
N ALA A 5 0.29 10.47 -0.77
CA ALA A 5 0.04 9.50 -1.85
C ALA A 5 0.77 8.17 -1.57
N GLY A 6 1.95 8.24 -0.94
CA GLY A 6 2.69 7.07 -0.48
C GLY A 6 1.88 6.25 0.52
N ARG A 7 1.30 6.88 1.55
CA ARG A 7 0.46 6.18 2.56
C ARG A 7 -0.72 5.46 1.93
N VAL A 8 -1.46 6.13 1.05
CA VAL A 8 -2.61 5.55 0.34
C VAL A 8 -2.19 4.32 -0.48
N MET A 9 -1.11 4.46 -1.27
CA MET A 9 -0.60 3.37 -2.10
C MET A 9 -0.12 2.17 -1.24
N PHE A 10 0.69 2.42 -0.21
CA PHE A 10 1.21 1.35 0.65
C PHE A 10 0.12 0.68 1.47
N THR A 11 -0.93 1.40 1.86
CA THR A 11 -2.09 0.81 2.56
C THR A 11 -2.88 -0.12 1.62
N ALA A 12 -3.07 0.28 0.36
CA ALA A 12 -3.73 -0.57 -0.63
C ALA A 12 -2.89 -1.80 -1.00
N LEU A 13 -1.57 -1.63 -1.14
CA LEU A 13 -0.63 -2.73 -1.34
C LEU A 13 -0.61 -3.67 -0.14
N HIS A 14 -0.61 -3.15 1.08
CA HIS A 14 -0.66 -3.95 2.30
C HIS A 14 -1.91 -4.84 2.34
N ALA A 15 -3.09 -4.28 2.08
CA ALA A 15 -4.33 -5.05 2.04
C ALA A 15 -4.30 -6.15 0.95
N ALA A 16 -3.75 -5.84 -0.22
CA ALA A 16 -3.59 -6.83 -1.29
C ALA A 16 -2.58 -7.94 -0.91
N ALA A 17 -1.48 -7.57 -0.23
CA ALA A 17 -0.45 -8.49 0.22
C ALA A 17 -0.96 -9.42 1.32
N GLU A 18 -1.70 -8.90 2.29
CA GLU A 18 -2.32 -9.68 3.35
C GLU A 18 -3.28 -10.74 2.79
N ALA A 19 -4.12 -10.35 1.81
CA ALA A 19 -5.07 -11.26 1.18
C ALA A 19 -4.41 -12.36 0.33
N ARG A 20 -3.23 -12.09 -0.25
CA ARG A 20 -2.56 -13.03 -1.18
C ARG A 20 -1.45 -13.86 -0.51
N LEU A 21 -0.58 -13.20 0.24
CA LEU A 21 0.63 -13.77 0.82
C LEU A 21 0.45 -14.15 2.30
N GLY A 22 -0.56 -13.58 2.95
CA GLY A 22 -0.83 -13.75 4.38
C GLY A 22 -0.20 -12.65 5.24
N ALA A 23 -0.73 -12.51 6.46
CA ALA A 23 -0.31 -11.48 7.42
C ALA A 23 1.13 -11.64 7.92
N GLU A 24 1.63 -12.87 8.04
CA GLU A 24 2.98 -13.16 8.54
C GLU A 24 4.07 -13.05 7.45
N HIS A 25 3.69 -12.78 6.20
CA HIS A 25 4.66 -12.70 5.12
C HIS A 25 5.55 -11.46 5.26
N PRO A 26 6.89 -11.57 5.08
CA PRO A 26 7.81 -10.43 5.24
C PRO A 26 7.46 -9.21 4.38
N CYS A 27 6.98 -9.44 3.15
CA CYS A 27 6.48 -8.36 2.29
C CYS A 27 5.26 -7.64 2.88
N THR A 28 4.33 -8.36 3.51
CA THR A 28 3.15 -7.77 4.16
C THR A 28 3.59 -6.86 5.31
N GLY A 29 4.53 -7.31 6.15
CA GLY A 29 5.08 -6.49 7.23
C GLY A 29 5.82 -5.23 6.75
N ALA A 30 6.62 -5.33 5.68
CA ALA A 30 7.30 -4.17 5.10
C ALA A 30 6.32 -3.13 4.53
N LEU A 31 5.25 -3.59 3.88
CA LEU A 31 4.19 -2.72 3.36
C LEU A 31 3.40 -2.06 4.49
N ALA A 32 3.12 -2.78 5.59
CA ALA A 32 2.47 -2.23 6.76
C ALA A 32 3.30 -1.10 7.39
N ALA A 33 4.62 -1.27 7.49
CA ALA A 33 5.52 -0.25 8.01
C ALA A 33 5.50 1.01 7.14
N ALA A 34 5.62 0.85 5.81
CA ALA A 34 5.56 1.98 4.86
C ALA A 34 4.19 2.67 4.81
N ALA A 35 3.10 1.93 5.06
CA ALA A 35 1.75 2.48 5.18
C ALA A 35 1.59 3.33 6.46
N LEU A 36 2.15 2.86 7.58
CA LEU A 36 2.11 3.55 8.86
C LEU A 36 2.97 4.81 8.88
N ASP A 37 4.18 4.74 8.32
CA ASP A 37 5.08 5.88 8.18
C ASP A 37 5.95 5.74 6.91
N PRO A 38 5.68 6.51 5.84
CA PRO A 38 6.40 6.40 4.58
C PRO A 38 7.76 7.11 4.64
N ALA A 39 8.54 6.87 5.70
CA ALA A 39 9.92 7.32 5.79
C ALA A 39 10.76 6.65 4.69
N PRO A 40 11.82 7.30 4.17
CA PRO A 40 12.61 6.77 3.06
C PRO A 40 13.10 5.33 3.25
N ASP A 41 13.47 4.96 4.48
CA ASP A 41 13.92 3.60 4.81
C ASP A 41 12.78 2.57 4.77
N ALA A 42 11.59 2.92 5.26
CA ALA A 42 10.41 2.05 5.21
C ALA A 42 9.95 1.84 3.76
N VAL A 43 9.96 2.91 2.96
CA VAL A 43 9.65 2.86 1.52
C VAL A 43 10.63 1.96 0.79
N ARG A 44 11.94 2.13 1.03
CA ARG A 44 12.97 1.28 0.43
C ARG A 44 12.82 -0.18 0.81
N ALA A 45 12.57 -0.48 2.09
CA ALA A 45 12.34 -1.84 2.55
C ALA A 45 11.10 -2.48 1.90
N ALA A 46 10.02 -1.72 1.72
CA ALA A 46 8.82 -2.17 1.02
C ALA A 46 9.10 -2.45 -0.47
N GLU A 47 9.82 -1.56 -1.15
CA GLU A 47 10.21 -1.76 -2.56
C GLU A 47 11.10 -2.99 -2.74
N ASP A 48 12.09 -3.18 -1.87
CA ASP A 48 12.99 -4.33 -1.93
C ASP A 48 12.23 -5.64 -1.67
N ALA A 49 11.29 -5.63 -0.71
CA ALA A 49 10.42 -6.77 -0.46
C ALA A 49 9.53 -7.10 -1.68
N LEU A 50 8.96 -6.09 -2.35
CA LEU A 50 8.19 -6.27 -3.58
C LEU A 50 9.04 -6.80 -4.75
N ARG A 51 10.29 -6.34 -4.87
CA ARG A 51 11.23 -6.83 -5.90
C ARG A 51 11.65 -8.28 -5.66
N ALA A 52 11.74 -8.70 -4.40
CA ALA A 52 12.08 -10.07 -4.02
C ALA A 52 10.95 -11.09 -4.30
N LEU A 53 9.71 -10.62 -4.49
CA LEU A 53 8.59 -11.50 -4.83
C LEU A 53 8.74 -12.10 -6.24
N PRO A 54 8.20 -13.32 -6.45
CA PRO A 54 7.98 -13.84 -7.79
C PRO A 54 7.18 -12.85 -8.64
N GLU A 55 7.51 -12.76 -9.93
CA GLU A 55 6.87 -11.80 -10.84
C GLU A 55 5.35 -11.95 -10.87
N ALA A 56 4.84 -13.19 -10.88
CA ALA A 56 3.41 -13.47 -10.86
C ALA A 56 2.71 -12.87 -9.62
N ASP A 57 3.36 -12.93 -8.45
CA ASP A 57 2.82 -12.36 -7.22
C ASP A 57 2.86 -10.84 -7.25
N ARG A 58 3.96 -10.26 -7.72
CA ARG A 58 4.08 -8.80 -7.87
C ARG A 58 3.02 -8.24 -8.83
N LEU A 59 2.80 -8.89 -9.97
CA LEU A 59 1.77 -8.48 -10.94
C LEU A 59 0.37 -8.57 -10.34
N ALA A 60 0.05 -9.69 -9.67
CA ALA A 60 -1.24 -9.88 -9.02
C ALA A 60 -1.51 -8.83 -7.93
N LEU A 61 -0.48 -8.46 -7.15
CA LEU A 61 -0.58 -7.41 -6.13
C LEU A 61 -0.83 -6.04 -6.75
N MET A 62 -0.11 -5.68 -7.82
CA MET A 62 -0.32 -4.41 -8.50
C MET A 62 -1.70 -4.33 -9.16
N GLU A 63 -2.19 -5.42 -9.76
CA GLU A 63 -3.54 -5.49 -10.32
C GLU A 63 -4.62 -5.34 -9.24
N ALA A 64 -4.50 -6.08 -8.13
CA ALA A 64 -5.43 -5.99 -7.01
C ALA A 64 -5.44 -4.59 -6.39
N THR A 65 -4.27 -3.99 -6.21
CA THR A 65 -4.11 -2.62 -5.71
C THR A 65 -4.80 -1.62 -6.62
N HIS A 66 -4.53 -1.66 -7.93
CA HIS A 66 -5.18 -0.78 -8.91
C HIS A 66 -6.70 -0.96 -8.93
N ARG A 67 -7.20 -2.19 -8.86
CA ARG A 67 -8.64 -2.48 -8.81
C ARG A 67 -9.26 -1.83 -7.57
N THR A 68 -8.67 -2.05 -6.41
CA THR A 68 -9.13 -1.51 -5.13
C THR A 68 -9.15 0.02 -5.10
N LEU A 69 -8.11 0.67 -5.64
CA LEU A 69 -8.07 2.14 -5.75
C LEU A 69 -9.15 2.70 -6.71
N ARG A 70 -9.56 1.92 -7.72
CA ARG A 70 -10.63 2.33 -8.65
C ARG A 70 -12.04 2.08 -8.14
N THR A 71 -12.23 1.04 -7.34
CA THR A 71 -13.56 0.64 -6.85
C THR A 71 -14.10 1.62 -5.81
N ASP A 72 -13.25 2.12 -4.91
CA ASP A 72 -13.66 3.12 -3.92
C ASP A 72 -12.60 4.23 -3.77
N PRO A 73 -12.53 5.16 -4.73
CA PRO A 73 -11.58 6.26 -4.66
C PRO A 73 -11.82 7.15 -3.43
N ALA A 74 -13.06 7.24 -2.94
CA ALA A 74 -13.41 8.09 -1.80
C ALA A 74 -12.87 7.53 -0.48
N ALA A 75 -12.96 6.22 -0.25
CA ALA A 75 -12.38 5.58 0.93
C ALA A 75 -10.86 5.78 0.99
N TRP A 76 -10.17 5.70 -0.15
CA TRP A 76 -8.73 5.92 -0.23
C TRP A 76 -8.36 7.40 -0.06
N LEU A 77 -9.12 8.31 -0.66
CA LEU A 77 -8.92 9.76 -0.49
C LEU A 77 -9.18 10.21 0.95
N ALA A 78 -10.06 9.53 1.70
CA ALA A 78 -10.30 9.81 3.11
C ALA A 78 -9.07 9.54 4.00
N LEU A 79 -8.12 8.70 3.55
CA LEU A 79 -6.85 8.47 4.22
C LEU A 79 -5.84 9.60 3.98
N TRP A 80 -6.16 10.57 3.12
CA TRP A 80 -5.33 11.77 2.93
C TRP A 80 -5.61 12.78 4.06
N PRO A 81 -4.60 13.18 4.85
CA PRO A 81 -4.70 14.28 5.81
C PRO A 81 -5.09 15.58 5.07
N GLY A 82 -6.30 16.07 5.32
CA GLY A 82 -6.90 17.22 4.64
C GLY A 82 -8.23 16.91 3.94
N GLY A 83 -8.60 15.64 3.77
CA GLY A 83 -9.90 15.21 3.26
C GLY A 83 -11.06 15.31 4.26
N GLY A 84 -10.82 15.97 5.41
CA GLY A 84 -11.88 16.29 6.36
C GLY A 84 -12.91 17.19 5.69
N ARG A 85 -14.13 16.66 5.50
CA ARG A 85 -15.33 17.44 5.20
C ARG A 85 -15.29 18.71 6.04
N LYS A 86 -15.16 19.87 5.40
CA LYS A 86 -15.60 21.13 6.02
C LYS A 86 -17.09 20.95 6.26
N GLN A 87 -17.47 20.80 7.53
CA GLN A 87 -18.86 20.95 7.97
C GLN A 87 -19.30 22.39 7.71
#